data_AF-A0A1B6IZX0-F1
#
_entry.id   AF-A0A1B6IZX0-F1
#
_cell.length_a   1.000
_cell.length_b   1.000
_cell.length_c   1.000
_cell.angle_alpha   90.00
_cell.angle_beta   90.00
_cell.angle_gamma   90.00
#
_symmetry.space_group_name_H-M   'P 1'
#
loop_
_entity.id
_entity.type
_entity.pdbx_description
1 polymer ?
#
loop_
_entity_poly.entity_id
_entity_poly.type
_entity_poly.pdbx_seq_one_letter_code
_entity_poly.pdbx_strand_id
1 'polypeptide(L)'
;WQKHITEGLKEYCALIDSSSSFRAYRQALADTQPPCIPYIGLVLQDLTFVHIGNSDFLSEGVINFSKRWQQFNIVENMKRFKKGVYSFKKSERIIAFFSNFDEFLCEEAMWQISESIKPRGSKKVVQ
;
A
#
# COMPACT_ATOMS: atom_id res chain seq x y z
N TRP A 1 -25.74 -2.40 -5.91
CA TRP A 1 -25.08 -2.43 -4.59
C TRP A 1 -25.84 -1.55 -3.62
N GLN A 2 -25.88 -1.91 -2.34
CA GLN A 2 -26.52 -1.09 -1.31
C GLN A 2 -25.74 0.21 -1.14
N LYS A 3 -26.44 1.33 -0.90
CA LYS A 3 -25.86 2.69 -0.86
C LYS A 3 -24.66 2.80 0.08
N HIS A 4 -24.75 2.22 1.28
CA HIS A 4 -23.68 2.24 2.27
C HIS A 4 -22.40 1.52 1.80
N ILE A 5 -22.50 0.47 0.96
CA ILE A 5 -21.33 -0.23 0.41
C ILE A 5 -20.58 0.71 -0.55
N THR A 6 -21.33 1.42 -1.40
CA THR A 6 -20.74 2.37 -2.35
C THR A 6 -20.14 3.58 -1.64
N GLU A 7 -20.74 4.04 -0.55
CA GLU A 7 -20.20 5.11 0.28
C GLU A 7 -18.93 4.69 1.01
N GLY A 8 -18.92 3.52 1.68
CA GLY A 8 -17.72 3.00 2.33
C GLY A 8 -16.56 2.77 1.35
N LEU A 9 -16.84 2.30 0.13
CA LEU A 9 -15.80 2.17 -0.89
C LEU A 9 -15.18 3.53 -1.25
N LYS A 10 -15.97 4.59 -1.38
CA LYS A 10 -15.46 5.94 -1.66
C LYS A 10 -14.56 6.45 -0.55
N GLU A 11 -14.90 6.18 0.71
CA GLU A 11 -14.08 6.54 1.86
C GLU A 11 -12.72 5.84 1.81
N TYR A 12 -12.68 4.54 1.51
CA TYR A 12 -11.42 3.82 1.35
C TYR A 12 -10.61 4.34 0.15
N CYS A 13 -11.24 4.63 -0.99
CA CYS A 13 -10.56 5.24 -2.13
C CYS A 13 -9.93 6.59 -1.77
N ALA A 14 -10.64 7.44 -1.02
CA ALA A 14 -10.11 8.73 -0.57
C ALA A 14 -8.92 8.57 0.40
N LEU A 15 -8.94 7.54 1.24
CA LEU A 15 -7.84 7.24 2.16
C LEU A 15 -6.55 6.88 1.41
N ILE A 16 -6.63 6.02 0.38
CA ILE A 16 -5.47 5.56 -0.39
C ILE A 16 -5.19 6.40 -1.66
N ASP A 17 -5.86 7.54 -1.79
CA ASP A 17 -5.69 8.42 -2.93
C ASP A 17 -4.23 8.90 -3.06
N SER A 18 -3.70 8.84 -4.27
CA SER A 18 -2.28 9.12 -4.53
C SER A 18 -1.95 10.62 -4.61
N SER A 19 -2.97 11.49 -4.58
CA SER A 19 -2.76 12.95 -4.64
C SER A 19 -1.84 13.44 -3.52
N SER A 20 -1.03 14.45 -3.87
CA SER A 20 -0.04 15.03 -2.96
C SER A 20 0.86 13.98 -2.29
N SER A 21 1.26 12.94 -3.04
CA SER A 21 2.07 11.82 -2.54
C SER A 21 1.39 11.08 -1.39
N PHE A 22 0.13 10.68 -1.57
CA PHE A 22 -0.63 9.91 -0.58
C PHE A 22 -0.81 10.63 0.77
N ARG A 23 -1.11 11.93 0.73
CA ARG A 23 -1.20 12.77 1.94
C ARG A 23 -2.18 12.24 2.98
N ALA A 24 -3.38 11.82 2.56
CA ALA A 24 -4.41 11.31 3.45
C ALA A 24 -3.95 10.03 4.17
N TYR A 25 -3.44 9.07 3.40
CA TYR A 25 -2.85 7.84 3.93
C TYR A 25 -1.70 8.12 4.90
N ARG A 26 -0.77 9.03 4.56
CA ARG A 26 0.38 9.38 5.41
C ARG A 26 -0.06 9.97 6.75
N GLN A 27 -1.07 10.84 6.74
CA GLN A 27 -1.64 11.40 7.96
C GLN A 27 -2.26 10.29 8.82
N ALA A 28 -3.10 9.44 8.22
CA ALA A 28 -3.71 8.32 8.93
C ALA A 28 -2.66 7.37 9.53
N LEU A 29 -1.59 7.07 8.79
CA LEU A 29 -0.49 6.23 9.29
C LEU A 29 0.29 6.92 10.42
N ALA A 30 0.46 8.24 10.37
CA ALA A 30 1.13 9.01 11.42
C ALA A 30 0.38 8.92 12.76
N ASP A 31 -0.95 9.03 12.70
CA ASP A 31 -1.87 9.00 13.86
C ASP A 31 -2.13 7.57 14.37
N THR A 32 -1.83 6.55 13.56
CA THR A 32 -2.05 5.14 13.91
C THR A 32 -1.04 4.63 14.93
N GLN A 33 -1.55 4.03 16.01
CA GLN A 33 -0.76 3.28 16.99
C GLN A 33 -0.62 1.81 16.58
N PRO A 34 0.50 1.13 16.92
CA PRO A 34 0.63 -0.32 16.70
C PRO A 34 -0.46 -1.14 17.43
N PRO A 35 -0.83 -2.34 16.93
CA PRO A 35 -0.29 -3.01 15.75
C PRO A 35 -0.87 -2.46 14.44
N CYS A 36 -0.01 -2.29 13.42
CA CYS A 36 -0.40 -1.85 12.08
C CYS A 36 0.59 -2.42 11.05
N ILE A 37 0.10 -2.80 9.87
CA ILE A 37 0.95 -3.14 8.72
C ILE A 37 0.85 -1.98 7.73
N PRO A 38 1.90 -1.14 7.60
CA PRO A 38 1.90 -0.06 6.63
C PRO A 38 2.08 -0.59 5.20
N TYR A 39 1.54 0.14 4.22
CA TYR A 39 1.89 0.00 2.82
C TYR A 39 3.37 0.29 2.59
N ILE A 40 4.15 -0.78 2.39
CA ILE A 40 5.61 -0.71 2.25
C ILE A 40 6.05 0.06 1.01
N GLY A 41 5.23 0.10 -0.05
CA GLY A 41 5.55 0.81 -1.29
C GLY A 41 5.86 2.29 -1.06
N LEU A 42 5.14 2.97 -0.14
CA LEU A 42 5.42 4.37 0.18
C LEU A 42 6.72 4.55 0.95
N VAL A 43 7.03 3.65 1.87
CA VAL A 43 8.30 3.69 2.63
C VAL A 43 9.49 3.49 1.68
N LEU A 44 9.37 2.53 0.75
CA LEU A 44 10.39 2.28 -0.26
C LEU A 44 10.52 3.45 -1.25
N GLN A 45 9.40 4.08 -1.63
CA GLN A 45 9.41 5.28 -2.47
C GLN A 45 10.17 6.43 -1.77
N ASP A 46 9.92 6.68 -0.49
CA ASP A 46 10.61 7.73 0.26
C ASP A 46 12.11 7.46 0.38
N LEU A 47 12.49 6.21 0.68
CA LEU A 47 13.90 5.79 0.71
C LEU A 47 14.58 5.97 -0.65
N THR A 48 13.88 5.61 -1.73
CA THR A 48 14.34 5.79 -3.11
C THR A 48 14.56 7.28 -3.41
N PHE A 49 13.61 8.14 -3.04
CA PHE A 49 13.71 9.58 -3.26
C PHE A 49 14.92 10.19 -2.54
N VAL A 50 15.13 9.85 -1.26
CA VAL A 50 16.30 10.32 -0.50
C VAL A 50 17.60 9.76 -1.08
N HIS A 51 17.60 8.50 -1.51
CA HIS A 51 18.78 7.83 -2.06
C HIS A 51 19.26 8.47 -3.36
N ILE A 52 18.33 8.72 -4.29
CA ILE A 52 18.62 9.29 -5.62
C ILE A 52 18.82 10.81 -5.53
N GLY A 53 18.04 11.51 -4.70
CA GLY A 53 18.04 12.96 -4.62
C GLY A 53 19.22 13.57 -3.86
N ASN A 54 19.99 12.77 -3.11
CA ASN A 54 21.10 13.26 -2.29
C ASN A 54 22.38 12.45 -2.53
N SER A 55 23.51 13.12 -2.73
CA SER A 55 24.82 12.46 -2.81
C SER A 55 25.22 11.81 -1.49
N ASP A 56 25.91 10.67 -1.55
CA ASP A 56 26.43 9.98 -0.35
C ASP A 56 27.56 10.77 0.33
N PHE A 57 28.27 11.59 -0.45
CA PHE A 57 29.36 12.45 0.00
C PHE A 57 29.09 13.90 -0.39
N LEU A 58 29.55 14.82 0.44
CA LEU A 58 29.66 16.24 0.17
C LEU A 58 30.97 16.53 -0.58
N SER A 59 31.32 17.80 -0.73
CA SER A 59 32.63 18.20 -1.25
C SER A 59 33.76 17.55 -0.45
N GLU A 60 34.86 17.26 -1.13
CA GLU A 60 36.09 16.69 -0.53
C GLU A 60 35.89 15.29 0.08
N GLY A 61 34.84 14.55 -0.31
CA GLY A 61 34.64 13.17 0.12
C GLY A 61 34.11 13.01 1.55
N VAL A 62 33.64 14.10 2.17
CA VAL A 62 33.02 14.06 3.51
C VAL A 62 31.67 13.35 3.44
N ILE A 63 31.36 12.44 4.37
CA ILE A 63 30.08 11.73 4.40
C ILE A 63 28.91 12.71 4.58
N ASN A 64 27.88 12.56 3.76
CA ASN A 64 26.65 13.33 3.89
C ASN A 64 25.75 12.74 5.00
N PHE A 65 26.00 13.16 6.25
CA PHE A 65 25.18 12.73 7.39
C PHE A 65 23.72 13.20 7.32
N SER A 66 23.42 14.29 6.59
CA SER A 66 22.02 14.72 6.37
C SER A 66 21.23 13.66 5.59
N LYS A 67 21.83 13.09 4.52
CA LYS A 67 21.23 11.95 3.79
C LYS A 67 21.01 10.76 4.71
N ARG A 68 22.04 10.39 5.51
CA ARG A 68 21.95 9.25 6.44
C ARG A 68 20.86 9.45 7.49
N TRP A 69 20.73 10.67 8.01
CA TRP A 69 19.71 11.03 8.99
C TRP A 69 18.29 10.93 8.41
N GLN A 70 18.07 11.41 7.18
CA GLN A 70 16.78 11.27 6.50
C GLN A 70 16.41 9.79 6.29
N GLN A 71 17.35 8.97 5.83
CA GLN A 71 17.14 7.52 5.66
C GLN A 71 16.83 6.84 7.01
N PHE A 72 17.56 7.21 8.07
CA PHE A 72 17.31 6.70 9.42
C PHE A 72 15.89 7.00 9.89
N ASN A 73 15.42 8.25 9.76
CA ASN A 73 14.08 8.64 10.21
C ASN A 73 12.97 7.86 9.50
N ILE A 74 13.12 7.59 8.20
CA ILE A 74 12.16 6.78 7.45
C ILE A 74 12.09 5.35 8.01
N VAL A 75 13.24 4.71 8.22
CA VAL A 75 13.30 3.35 8.75
C VAL A 75 12.81 3.28 10.20
N GLU A 76 13.18 4.25 11.04
CA GLU A 76 12.80 4.27 12.45
C GLU A 76 11.30 4.43 12.64
N ASN A 77 10.66 5.30 11.83
CA ASN A 77 9.21 5.40 11.79
C ASN A 77 8.54 4.08 11.44
N MET A 78 9.15 3.25 10.58
CA MET A 78 8.63 1.93 10.26
C MET A 78 8.81 0.92 11.40
N LYS A 79 9.92 1.00 12.15
CA LYS A 79 10.21 0.05 13.25
C LYS A 79 9.16 0.08 14.37
N ARG A 80 8.50 1.22 14.61
CA ARG A 80 7.45 1.33 15.64
C ARG A 80 6.33 0.30 15.44
N PHE A 81 6.04 -0.03 14.18
CA PHE A 81 4.99 -0.99 13.82
C PHE A 81 5.40 -2.45 13.98
N LYS A 82 6.71 -2.77 14.05
CA LYS A 82 7.18 -4.15 14.31
C LYS A 82 6.96 -4.63 15.74
N LYS A 83 6.80 -3.70 16.70
CA LYS A 83 6.66 -4.04 18.12
C LYS A 83 5.23 -4.43 18.51
N GLY A 84 4.24 -4.11 17.67
CA GLY A 84 2.84 -4.43 17.95
C GLY A 84 2.53 -5.91 17.73
N VAL A 85 1.85 -6.54 18.68
CA VAL A 85 1.38 -7.92 18.57
C VAL A 85 -0.09 -7.90 18.16
N TYR A 86 -0.44 -8.66 17.12
CA TYR A 86 -1.84 -8.90 16.77
C TYR A 86 -2.43 -10.00 17.65
N SER A 87 -3.58 -9.73 18.27
CA SER A 87 -4.23 -10.63 19.24
C SER A 87 -5.16 -11.69 18.64
N PHE A 88 -5.11 -11.94 17.33
CA PHE A 88 -5.93 -12.96 16.68
C PHE A 88 -5.29 -14.35 16.72
N LYS A 89 -6.11 -15.40 16.83
CA LYS A 89 -5.64 -16.80 16.80
C LYS A 89 -5.38 -17.24 15.36
N LYS A 90 -4.23 -17.87 15.14
CA LYS A 90 -3.89 -18.51 13.86
C LYS A 90 -4.90 -19.62 13.56
N SER A 91 -5.39 -19.68 12.32
CA SER A 91 -6.25 -20.75 11.83
C SER A 91 -5.59 -21.41 10.62
N GLU A 92 -5.12 -22.66 10.80
CA GLU A 92 -4.47 -23.40 9.71
C GLU A 92 -5.43 -23.62 8.53
N ARG A 93 -6.73 -23.79 8.80
CA ARG A 93 -7.75 -23.92 7.74
C ARG A 93 -7.83 -22.67 6.87
N ILE A 94 -7.80 -21.47 7.47
CA ILE A 94 -7.85 -20.21 6.71
C ILE A 94 -6.55 -20.00 5.94
N ILE A 95 -5.40 -20.33 6.54
CA ILE A 95 -4.10 -20.20 5.88
C ILE A 95 -3.99 -21.16 4.70
N ALA A 96 -4.40 -22.41 4.88
CA ALA A 96 -4.45 -23.40 3.82
C ALA A 96 -5.39 -22.98 2.68
N PHE A 97 -6.52 -22.32 2.99
CA PHE A 97 -7.44 -21.81 1.97
C PHE A 97 -6.78 -20.81 1.02
N PHE A 98 -5.89 -19.94 1.51
CA PHE A 98 -5.17 -19.01 0.64
C PHE A 98 -4.14 -19.69 -0.26
N SER A 99 -3.69 -20.92 0.06
CA SER A 99 -2.74 -21.71 -0.73
C SER A 99 -1.55 -20.90 -1.25
N ASN A 100 -0.92 -20.11 -0.37
CA ASN A 100 0.18 -19.17 -0.69
C ASN A 100 -0.09 -18.19 -1.84
N PHE A 101 -1.35 -18.00 -2.23
CA PHE A 101 -1.76 -17.26 -3.42
C PHE A 101 -1.16 -17.82 -4.72
N ASP A 102 -0.87 -19.12 -4.77
CA ASP A 102 -0.30 -19.80 -5.94
C ASP A 102 -1.29 -19.84 -7.12
N GLU A 103 -2.59 -19.88 -6.82
CA GLU A 103 -3.66 -19.81 -7.81
C GLU A 103 -4.07 -18.35 -8.05
N PHE A 104 -3.51 -17.74 -9.11
CA PHE A 104 -3.89 -16.38 -9.53
C PHE A 104 -4.09 -16.28 -11.04
N LEU A 105 -4.90 -15.31 -11.45
CA LEU A 105 -5.07 -14.93 -12.84
C LEU A 105 -4.19 -13.72 -13.14
N CYS A 106 -3.51 -13.71 -14.29
CA CYS A 106 -2.82 -12.50 -14.74
C CYS A 106 -3.82 -11.43 -15.16
N GLU A 107 -3.36 -10.18 -15.25
CA GLU A 107 -4.18 -9.02 -15.64
C GLU A 107 -4.94 -9.26 -16.94
N GLU A 108 -4.26 -9.79 -17.97
CA GLU A 108 -4.87 -10.08 -19.26
C GLU A 108 -5.99 -11.14 -19.15
N ALA A 109 -5.76 -12.23 -18.42
CA ALA A 109 -6.78 -13.25 -18.23
C ALA A 109 -8.00 -12.69 -17.47
N MET A 110 -7.78 -11.90 -16.42
CA MET A 110 -8.86 -11.22 -15.69
C MET A 110 -9.64 -10.25 -16.59
N TRP A 111 -8.94 -9.51 -17.46
CA TRP A 111 -9.53 -8.60 -18.42
C TRP A 111 -10.45 -9.32 -19.40
N GLN A 112 -9.97 -10.40 -20.03
CA GLN A 112 -10.73 -11.21 -20.98
C GLN A 112 -11.99 -11.82 -20.34
N ILE A 113 -11.87 -12.33 -19.11
CA ILE A 113 -13.02 -12.87 -18.36
C ILE A 113 -14.03 -11.74 -18.10
N SER A 114 -13.59 -10.57 -17.66
CA SER A 114 -14.45 -9.41 -17.45
C SER A 114 -15.23 -9.04 -18.71
N GLU A 115 -14.59 -9.02 -19.89
CA GLU A 115 -15.25 -8.72 -21.16
C GLU A 115 -16.24 -9.80 -21.58
N SER A 116 -15.96 -11.08 -21.32
CA SER A 116 -16.90 -12.16 -21.61
C SER A 116 -18.17 -12.09 -20.74
N ILE A 117 -18.03 -11.66 -19.47
CA ILE A 117 -19.16 -11.47 -18.54
C ILE A 117 -19.97 -10.24 -18.94
N LYS A 118 -19.29 -9.13 -19.28
CA LYS A 118 -19.93 -7.87 -19.64
C LYS A 118 -19.26 -7.27 -20.89
N PRO A 119 -19.73 -7.65 -22.10
CA PRO A 119 -19.14 -7.17 -23.34
C PRO A 119 -19.29 -5.66 -23.50
N ARG A 120 -18.30 -5.04 -24.16
CA ARG A 120 -18.35 -3.60 -24.47
C ARG A 120 -19.42 -3.35 -25.54
N GLY A 121 -20.23 -2.31 -25.35
CA GLY A 121 -21.24 -1.89 -26.33
C GLY A 121 -22.57 -2.66 -26.29
N SER A 122 -22.73 -3.63 -25.37
CA SER A 122 -24.05 -4.23 -25.11
C SER A 122 -24.99 -3.15 -24.59
N LYS A 123 -26.08 -2.87 -25.32
CA LYS A 123 -27.17 -2.02 -24.79
C LYS A 123 -27.64 -2.66 -23.48
N LYS A 124 -27.74 -1.86 -22.40
CA LYS A 124 -28.37 -2.32 -21.17
C LYS A 124 -29.75 -2.86 -21.55
N VAL A 125 -29.96 -4.17 -21.41
CA VAL A 125 -31.32 -4.73 -21.47
C VAL A 125 -32.03 -4.12 -20.27
N VAL A 126 -32.92 -3.18 -20.54
CA VAL A 126 -33.80 -2.59 -19.52
C VAL A 126 -34.73 -3.71 -19.08
N GLN A 127 -34.53 -4.21 -17.87
CA GLN A 127 -35.55 -4.93 -17.10
C GLN A 127 -36.24 -3.93 -16.18
#